data_AF-A0A817RVN3-F1
#
_entry.id   AF-A0A817RVN3-F1
#
_cell.length_a   1.000
_cell.length_b   1.000
_cell.length_c   1.000
_cell.angle_alpha   90.00
_cell.angle_beta   90.00
_cell.angle_gamma   90.00
#
_symmetry.space_group_name_H-M   'P 1'
#
loop_
_entity.id
_entity.type
_entity.pdbx_description
1 polymer ?
#
loop_
_entity_poly.entity_id
_entity_poly.type
_entity_poly.pdbx_seq_one_letter_code
_entity_poly.pdbx_strand_id
1 'polypeptide(L)'
;MCWPYMKGNVQNRLCHIDDKAVSDEIMNDIEMLQLSNSSTIFLIYFDNDWIKSNGGWYEGIQLYTSSTSNALEATNKVVKDDGTFRERHVLSRFLVIASNIINNWSIERDPSSTNAKLFSVEPTICLNL
;
A
#
# COMPACT_ATOMS: atom_id res chain seq x y z
N MET A 1 -1.35 -3.92 -5.31
CA MET A 1 -2.53 -3.20 -4.76
C MET A 1 -3.54 -4.27 -4.34
N CYS A 2 -3.92 -4.37 -3.06
CA CYS A 2 -4.71 -5.50 -2.54
C CYS A 2 -6.23 -5.35 -2.77
N TRP A 3 -6.99 -6.46 -2.80
CA TRP A 3 -8.45 -6.46 -3.02
C TRP A 3 -9.23 -5.54 -2.06
N PRO A 4 -8.95 -5.52 -0.74
CA PRO A 4 -9.61 -4.58 0.18
C PRO A 4 -9.38 -3.10 -0.19
N TYR A 5 -8.17 -2.77 -0.65
CA TYR A 5 -7.84 -1.42 -1.10
C TYR A 5 -8.54 -1.07 -2.42
N MET A 6 -8.62 -2.02 -3.37
CA MET A 6 -9.38 -1.83 -4.60
C MET A 6 -10.87 -1.61 -4.30
N LYS A 7 -11.45 -2.46 -3.44
CA LYS A 7 -12.84 -2.36 -2.98
C LYS A 7 -13.14 -0.99 -2.35
N GLY A 8 -12.29 -0.55 -1.43
CA GLY A 8 -12.43 0.77 -0.79
C GLY A 8 -12.35 1.92 -1.78
N ASN A 9 -11.46 1.86 -2.78
CA ASN A 9 -11.37 2.87 -3.81
C ASN A 9 -12.60 2.92 -4.73
N VAL A 10 -13.14 1.75 -5.10
CA VAL A 10 -14.37 1.67 -5.89
C VAL A 10 -15.54 2.25 -5.10
N GLN A 11 -15.72 1.86 -3.84
CA GLN A 11 -16.78 2.38 -2.98
C GLN A 11 -16.70 3.90 -2.80
N ASN A 12 -15.50 4.45 -2.62
CA ASN A 12 -15.28 5.90 -2.55
C ASN A 12 -15.62 6.64 -3.85
N ARG A 13 -15.65 5.96 -5.00
CA ARG A 13 -16.08 6.56 -6.27
C ARG A 13 -17.59 6.41 -6.47
N LEU A 14 -18.14 5.26 -6.10
CA LEU A 14 -19.57 4.98 -6.22
C LEU A 14 -20.42 5.82 -5.27
N CYS A 15 -19.85 6.34 -4.17
CA CYS A 15 -20.58 7.23 -3.25
C CYS A 15 -21.02 8.56 -3.88
N HIS A 16 -20.53 8.90 -5.07
CA HIS A 16 -20.95 10.07 -5.85
C HIS A 16 -22.09 9.78 -6.84
N ILE A 17 -22.56 8.54 -6.93
CA ILE A 17 -23.71 8.17 -7.73
C ILE A 17 -24.96 8.39 -6.87
N ASP A 18 -25.83 9.30 -7.30
CA ASP A 18 -27.06 9.64 -6.57
C ASP A 18 -28.05 8.44 -6.51
N ASP A 19 -28.02 7.59 -7.53
CA ASP A 19 -28.81 6.36 -7.58
C ASP A 19 -28.09 5.21 -6.85
N LYS A 20 -28.55 4.94 -5.64
CA LYS A 20 -28.02 3.87 -4.81
C LYS A 20 -28.19 2.48 -5.44
N ALA A 21 -29.28 2.24 -6.18
CA ALA A 21 -29.51 0.94 -6.81
C ALA A 21 -28.44 0.66 -7.87
N VAL A 22 -28.11 1.67 -8.67
CA VAL A 22 -27.04 1.59 -9.68
C VAL A 22 -25.67 1.40 -9.02
N SER A 23 -25.38 2.11 -7.93
CA SER A 23 -24.15 1.91 -7.15
C SER A 23 -24.03 0.47 -6.63
N ASP A 24 -25.11 -0.06 -6.05
CA ASP A 24 -25.13 -1.42 -5.49
C ASP A 24 -25.01 -2.49 -6.60
N GLU A 25 -25.61 -2.27 -7.77
CA GLU A 25 -25.50 -3.15 -8.94
C GLU A 25 -24.06 -3.21 -9.48
N ILE A 26 -23.40 -2.05 -9.66
CA ILE A 26 -22.00 -2.00 -10.08
C ILE A 26 -21.08 -2.72 -9.08
N MET A 27 -21.36 -2.55 -7.79
CA MET A 27 -20.58 -3.22 -6.75
C MET A 27 -20.76 -4.74 -6.81
N ASN A 28 -22.00 -5.20 -7.01
CA ASN A 28 -22.32 -6.61 -7.17
C ASN A 28 -21.66 -7.20 -8.42
N ASP A 29 -21.64 -6.49 -9.54
CA ASP A 29 -20.96 -6.94 -10.76
C ASP A 29 -19.45 -7.11 -10.56
N ILE A 30 -18.80 -6.20 -9.83
CA ILE A 30 -17.38 -6.31 -9.49
C ILE A 30 -17.12 -7.50 -8.58
N GLU A 31 -18.00 -7.77 -7.62
CA GLU A 31 -17.93 -8.96 -6.76
C GLU A 31 -18.19 -10.24 -7.55
N MET A 32 -19.11 -10.22 -8.52
CA MET A 32 -19.46 -11.35 -9.40
C MET A 32 -18.37 -11.64 -10.43
N LEU A 33 -17.63 -10.64 -10.91
CA LEU A 33 -16.40 -10.86 -11.71
C LEU A 33 -15.37 -11.66 -10.92
N GLN A 34 -15.33 -11.50 -9.59
CA GLN A 34 -14.51 -12.31 -8.70
C GLN A 34 -14.99 -13.76 -8.58
N LEU A 35 -16.27 -14.01 -8.84
CA LEU A 35 -16.95 -15.32 -8.75
C LEU A 35 -17.21 -15.96 -10.12
N SER A 36 -16.70 -15.39 -11.22
CA SER A 36 -16.94 -15.90 -12.57
C SER A 36 -16.53 -17.37 -12.71
N ASN A 37 -17.47 -18.20 -13.17
CA ASN A 37 -17.27 -19.62 -13.44
C ASN A 37 -16.35 -19.89 -14.65
N SER A 38 -16.09 -18.88 -15.48
CA SER A 38 -15.12 -18.95 -16.57
C SER A 38 -13.90 -18.12 -16.19
N SER A 39 -12.91 -18.81 -15.64
CA SER A 39 -11.58 -18.24 -15.38
C SER A 39 -10.98 -17.63 -16.64
N THR A 40 -11.25 -18.19 -17.82
CA THR A 40 -10.62 -17.77 -19.08
C THR A 40 -10.96 -16.33 -19.49
N ILE A 41 -12.24 -15.93 -19.46
CA ILE A 41 -12.64 -14.58 -19.89
C ILE A 41 -12.14 -13.52 -18.91
N PHE A 42 -12.28 -13.80 -17.61
CA PHE A 42 -11.77 -12.94 -16.55
C PHE A 42 -10.24 -12.78 -16.67
N LEU A 43 -9.51 -13.89 -16.84
CA LEU A 43 -8.04 -13.86 -16.99
C LEU A 43 -7.59 -13.11 -18.25
N ILE A 44 -8.32 -13.21 -19.37
CA ILE A 44 -7.98 -12.49 -20.61
C ILE A 44 -8.18 -10.98 -20.43
N TYR A 45 -9.32 -10.54 -19.90
CA TYR A 45 -9.57 -9.13 -19.62
C TYR A 45 -8.54 -8.59 -18.62
N PHE A 46 -8.36 -9.32 -17.53
CA PHE A 46 -7.49 -8.91 -16.44
C PHE A 46 -6.00 -8.87 -16.87
N ASP A 47 -5.53 -9.82 -17.68
CA ASP A 47 -4.19 -9.78 -18.27
C ASP A 47 -3.99 -8.56 -19.17
N ASN A 48 -4.93 -8.33 -20.10
CA ASN A 48 -4.79 -7.30 -21.12
C ASN A 48 -4.89 -5.88 -20.57
N ASP A 49 -5.85 -5.62 -19.69
CA ASP A 49 -6.15 -4.25 -19.24
C ASP A 49 -5.49 -3.92 -17.90
N TRP A 50 -5.27 -4.92 -17.04
CA TRP A 50 -4.79 -4.68 -15.68
C TRP A 50 -3.35 -5.13 -15.46
N ILE A 51 -2.98 -6.37 -15.78
CA ILE A 51 -1.61 -6.86 -15.55
C ILE A 51 -0.60 -6.10 -16.39
N LYS A 52 -0.86 -5.93 -17.70
CA LYS A 52 0.05 -5.24 -18.61
C LYS A 52 0.22 -3.76 -18.27
N SER A 53 -0.82 -3.10 -17.78
CA SER A 53 -0.77 -1.70 -17.38
C SER A 53 -0.26 -1.48 -15.95
N ASN A 54 -0.39 -2.47 -15.05
CA ASN A 54 -0.02 -2.37 -13.64
C ASN A 54 0.93 -3.50 -13.21
N GLY A 55 2.08 -3.63 -13.85
CA GLY A 55 3.06 -4.73 -13.69
C GLY A 55 3.70 -4.95 -12.30
N GLY A 56 3.11 -4.46 -11.20
CA GLY A 56 3.58 -4.69 -9.82
C GLY A 56 2.48 -5.09 -8.85
N TRP A 57 1.38 -5.64 -9.37
CA TRP A 57 0.17 -5.88 -8.56
C TRP A 57 0.15 -7.21 -7.80
N TYR A 58 0.96 -8.20 -8.20
CA TYR A 58 1.00 -9.54 -7.61
C TYR A 58 2.17 -9.70 -6.63
N GLU A 59 1.96 -10.40 -5.52
CA GLU A 59 2.95 -10.51 -4.43
C GLU A 59 4.25 -11.19 -4.84
N GLY A 60 4.20 -12.05 -5.86
CA GLY A 60 5.38 -12.74 -6.39
C GLY A 60 6.42 -11.81 -7.03
N ILE A 61 6.09 -10.55 -7.30
CA ILE A 61 7.08 -9.56 -7.75
C ILE A 61 7.97 -9.04 -6.61
N GLN A 62 7.49 -9.13 -5.37
CA GLN A 62 8.17 -8.62 -4.19
C GLN A 62 8.15 -9.67 -3.08
N LEU A 63 8.82 -10.78 -3.37
CA LEU A 63 9.03 -11.87 -2.44
C LEU A 63 9.60 -11.35 -1.11
N TYR A 64 9.13 -11.91 0.00
CA TYR A 64 9.54 -11.56 1.37
C TYR A 64 9.07 -10.19 1.88
N THR A 65 8.10 -9.56 1.19
CA THR A 65 7.40 -8.40 1.74
C THR A 65 6.01 -8.75 2.23
N SER A 66 5.58 -8.04 3.28
CA SER A 66 4.31 -8.29 3.94
C SER A 66 3.13 -8.01 2.99
N SER A 67 2.28 -9.00 2.78
CA SER A 67 0.98 -8.91 2.10
C SER A 67 -0.05 -8.03 2.84
N THR A 68 0.26 -7.62 4.07
CA THR A 68 -0.64 -6.85 4.93
C THR A 68 -0.38 -5.35 4.84
N SER A 69 -1.44 -4.53 4.92
CA SER A 69 -1.39 -3.07 4.93
C SER A 69 -0.82 -2.48 6.22
N ASN A 70 -0.43 -3.31 7.19
CA ASN A 70 -0.02 -2.90 8.54
C ASN A 70 1.04 -1.80 8.52
N ALA A 71 2.06 -1.91 7.67
CA ALA A 71 3.12 -0.90 7.58
C ALA A 71 2.61 0.45 7.07
N LEU A 72 1.69 0.43 6.10
CA LEU A 72 1.05 1.64 5.55
C LEU A 72 0.14 2.30 6.59
N GLU A 73 -0.67 1.50 7.28
CA GLU A 73 -1.58 1.98 8.33
C GLU A 73 -0.81 2.54 9.53
N ALA A 74 0.26 1.87 9.97
CA ALA A 74 1.14 2.35 11.01
C ALA A 74 1.82 3.67 10.62
N THR A 75 2.34 3.77 9.39
CA THR A 75 2.93 5.00 8.86
C THR A 75 1.92 6.15 8.84
N ASN A 76 0.72 5.89 8.32
CA ASN A 76 -0.37 6.87 8.29
C ASN A 76 -0.77 7.32 9.69
N LYS A 77 -0.75 6.41 10.68
CA LYS A 77 -1.04 6.73 12.07
C LYS A 77 0.02 7.68 12.63
N VAL A 78 1.31 7.41 12.46
CA VAL A 78 2.39 8.30 12.93
C VAL A 78 2.30 9.67 12.29
N VAL A 79 2.09 9.75 10.98
CA VAL A 79 1.93 11.04 10.29
C VAL A 79 0.77 11.83 10.87
N LYS A 80 -0.37 11.18 11.15
CA LYS A 80 -1.56 11.83 11.69
C LYS A 80 -1.43 12.21 13.15
N ASP A 81 -1.00 11.27 13.99
CA ASP A 81 -1.07 11.41 15.44
C ASP A 81 0.17 12.15 15.99
N ASP A 82 1.35 11.92 15.42
CA ASP A 82 2.62 12.46 15.92
C ASP A 82 3.19 13.58 15.03
N GLY A 83 2.99 13.46 13.72
CA GLY A 83 3.54 14.41 12.73
C GLY A 83 2.71 15.68 12.60
N THR A 84 1.42 15.53 12.31
CA THR A 84 0.52 16.64 11.98
C THR A 84 -0.52 16.94 13.05
N PHE A 85 -0.68 16.08 14.06
CA PHE A 85 -1.76 16.13 15.04
C PHE A 85 -3.15 16.23 14.37
N ARG A 86 -3.29 15.61 13.19
CA ARG A 86 -4.47 15.64 12.31
C ARG A 86 -4.85 17.04 11.83
N GLU A 87 -3.97 18.02 12.01
CA GLU A 87 -4.15 19.37 11.49
C GLU A 87 -3.71 19.43 10.02
N ARG A 88 -4.33 20.37 9.29
CA ARG A 88 -3.92 20.68 7.92
C ARG A 88 -2.74 21.63 7.95
N HIS A 89 -1.66 21.25 7.28
CA HIS A 89 -0.46 22.07 7.14
C HIS A 89 -0.32 22.57 5.70
N VAL A 90 0.26 23.76 5.54
CA VAL A 90 0.77 24.19 4.23
C VAL A 90 1.87 23.23 3.76
N LEU A 91 2.02 23.06 2.45
CA LEU A 91 2.91 22.05 1.87
C LEU A 91 4.34 22.14 2.41
N SER A 92 4.90 23.34 2.54
CA SER A 92 6.25 23.56 3.07
C SER A 92 6.42 23.01 4.49
N ARG A 93 5.42 23.24 5.36
CA ARG A 93 5.42 22.73 6.74
C ARG A 93 5.27 21.21 6.77
N PHE A 94 4.42 20.65 5.92
CA PHE A 94 4.25 19.20 5.82
C PHE A 94 5.54 18.50 5.38
N LEU A 95 6.28 19.06 4.40
CA LEU A 95 7.54 18.49 3.95
C LEU A 95 8.59 18.45 5.07
N VAL A 96 8.67 19.50 5.89
CA VAL A 96 9.56 19.52 7.08
C VAL A 96 9.18 18.41 8.06
N ILE A 97 7.88 18.25 8.35
CA ILE A 97 7.38 17.19 9.24
C ILE A 97 7.75 15.80 8.68
N ALA A 98 7.48 15.55 7.40
CA ALA A 98 7.77 14.28 6.74
C ALA A 98 9.28 13.97 6.74
N SER A 99 10.13 14.96 6.43
CA SER A 99 11.59 14.81 6.51
C SER A 99 12.06 14.46 7.93
N ASN A 100 11.49 15.09 8.96
CA ASN A 100 11.85 14.79 10.34
C ASN A 100 11.45 13.36 10.74
N ILE A 101 10.25 12.91 10.36
CA ILE A 101 9.80 11.52 10.63
C ILE A 101 10.78 10.53 9.98
N ILE A 102 11.11 10.73 8.70
CA ILE A 102 12.04 9.86 7.98
C ILE A 102 13.43 9.90 8.62
N ASN A 103 13.93 11.07 8.98
CA ASN A 103 15.23 11.23 9.62
C ASN A 103 15.30 10.48 10.95
N ASN A 104 14.27 10.63 11.79
CA ASN A 104 14.20 9.91 13.07
C ASN A 104 14.16 8.41 12.84
N TRP A 105 13.32 7.91 11.93
CA TRP A 105 13.31 6.47 11.59
C TRP A 105 14.61 5.98 10.96
N SER A 106 15.39 6.87 10.35
CA SER A 106 16.67 6.52 9.73
C SER A 106 17.82 6.49 10.74
N ILE A 107 17.77 7.31 11.79
CA ILE A 107 18.88 7.50 12.73
C ILE A 107 18.59 6.93 14.11
N GLU A 108 17.37 7.09 14.63
CA GLU A 108 16.99 6.57 15.94
C GLU A 108 17.00 5.04 15.88
N ARG A 109 17.90 4.46 16.67
CA ARG A 109 17.99 3.03 16.90
C ARG A 109 17.92 2.83 18.40
N ASP A 110 17.08 1.89 18.79
CA ASP A 110 17.17 1.33 20.11
C ASP A 110 18.01 0.04 20.01
N PRO A 111 19.32 0.09 20.29
CA PRO A 111 20.16 -1.11 20.28
C PRO A 111 19.74 -2.13 21.35
N SER A 112 18.92 -1.74 22.33
CA SER A 112 18.35 -2.65 23.33
C SER A 112 17.09 -3.37 22.84
N SER A 113 16.52 -2.96 21.70
CA SER A 113 15.37 -3.64 21.11
C SER A 113 15.77 -5.02 20.59
N THR A 114 15.00 -6.05 20.97
CA THR A 114 15.20 -7.44 20.52
C THR A 114 15.22 -7.58 19.00
N ASN A 115 14.57 -6.65 18.28
CA ASN A 115 14.48 -6.64 16.82
C ASN A 115 15.36 -5.57 16.17
N ALA A 116 16.35 -5.02 16.89
CA ALA A 116 17.25 -4.00 16.35
C ALA A 116 18.04 -4.55 15.15
N LYS A 117 17.73 -4.04 13.95
CA LYS A 117 18.51 -4.38 12.75
C LYS A 117 19.78 -3.54 12.72
N LEU A 118 20.92 -4.17 13.01
CA LEU A 118 22.24 -3.55 12.89
C LEU A 118 22.56 -3.36 11.41
N PHE A 119 22.86 -2.13 11.01
CA PHE A 119 23.36 -1.85 9.67
C PHE A 119 24.84 -2.22 9.62
N SER A 120 25.26 -2.83 8.51
CA SER A 120 26.68 -3.00 8.24
C SER A 120 27.28 -1.61 8.03
N VAL A 121 28.13 -1.18 8.96
CA VAL A 121 28.88 0.08 8.84
C VAL A 121 30.08 -0.05 7.89
N GLU A 122 30.49 -1.28 7.62
CA GLU A 122 31.56 -1.60 6.69
C GLU A 122 31.05 -2.58 5.61
N PRO A 123 31.54 -2.48 4.37
CA PRO A 123 31.20 -3.42 3.32
C PRO A 123 31.86 -4.78 3.59
N THR A 124 31.09 -5.86 3.45
CA THR A 124 31.66 -7.22 3.47
C THR A 124 32.32 -7.49 2.12
N ILE A 125 33.66 -7.43 2.08
CA ILE A 125 34.44 -7.79 0.88
C ILE A 125 34.83 -9.26 1.01
N CYS A 126 34.24 -10.13 0.19
CA CYS A 126 34.68 -11.51 0.04
C CYS A 126 35.29 -11.72 -1.34
N LEU A 127 36.52 -12.22 -1.39
CA LEU A 127 37.08 -12.83 -2.60
C LEU A 127 36.58 -14.27 -2.63
N ASN A 128 35.58 -14.54 -3.47
CA ASN A 128 35.21 -15.93 -3.77
C ASN A 128 36.38 -16.55 -4.55
N LEU A 129 37.10 -17.49 -3.91
CA LEU A 129 38.10 -18.36 -4.54
C LEU A 129 37.42 -19.51 -5.28
#